data_AF-A0A920J534-F1
#
_entry.id   AF-A0A920J534-F1
#
_cell.length_a   1.000
_cell.length_b   1.000
_cell.length_c   1.000
_cell.angle_alpha   90.00
_cell.angle_beta   90.00
_cell.angle_gamma   90.00
#
_symmetry.space_group_name_H-M   'P 1'
#
loop_
_entity.id
_entity.type
_entity.pdbx_description
1 polymer ?
#
loop_
_entity_poly.entity_id
_entity_poly.type
_entity_poly.pdbx_seq_one_letter_code
_entity_poly.pdbx_strand_id
1 'polypeptide(L)' 'MNQKNSFSKRHIGLTDQNIEKILNYLGYQELDELIEDIVPKGIKSEKLNLHDGTTETQALEELKTNIARK' A
#
# COMPACT_ATOMS: atom_id res chain seq x y z
N MET A 1 -20.36 1.05 3.81
CA MET A 1 -19.47 0.03 4.41
C MET A 1 -18.04 0.37 4.01
N ASN A 2 -17.13 0.58 4.96
CA ASN A 2 -15.74 0.94 4.68
C ASN A 2 -14.99 -0.32 4.20
N GLN A 3 -14.47 -0.32 2.97
CA GLN A 3 -13.78 -1.49 2.41
C GLN A 3 -12.31 -1.52 2.88
N LYS A 4 -11.72 -2.72 3.01
CA LYS A 4 -10.33 -2.89 3.51
C LYS A 4 -9.29 -2.06 2.77
N ASN A 5 -9.44 -1.88 1.45
CA ASN A 5 -8.49 -1.12 0.63
C ASN A 5 -8.84 0.38 0.51
N SER A 6 -9.86 0.86 1.21
CA SER A 6 -10.32 2.25 1.08
C SER A 6 -9.30 3.25 1.63
N PHE A 7 -8.60 2.89 2.72
CA PHE A 7 -7.53 3.71 3.28
C PHE A 7 -6.39 3.91 2.28
N SER A 8 -5.81 2.81 1.76
CA SER A 8 -4.69 2.89 0.81
C SER A 8 -5.06 3.67 -0.45
N LYS A 9 -6.29 3.57 -0.95
CA LYS A 9 -6.76 4.37 -2.10
C LYS A 9 -6.92 5.86 -1.80
N ARG A 10 -7.27 6.23 -0.56
CA ARG A 10 -7.31 7.65 -0.14
C ARG A 10 -5.91 8.21 0.13
N HIS A 11 -5.03 7.36 0.66
CA HIS A 11 -3.67 7.72 1.03
C HIS A 11 -2.74 7.81 -0.18
N ILE A 12 -2.82 6.82 -1.08
CA ILE A 12 -2.11 6.81 -2.35
C ILE A 12 -2.97 7.56 -3.36
N GLY A 13 -2.70 8.85 -3.53
CA GLY A 13 -3.49 9.75 -4.38
C GLY A 13 -3.39 9.49 -5.89
N LEU A 14 -2.56 8.53 -6.32
CA LEU A 14 -2.48 8.12 -7.72
C LEU A 14 -3.61 7.15 -8.04
N THR A 15 -4.32 7.44 -9.12
CA THR A 15 -5.27 6.48 -9.72
C THR A 15 -4.53 5.44 -10.55
N ASP A 16 -5.16 4.30 -10.81
CA ASP A 16 -4.61 3.25 -11.69
C ASP A 16 -4.23 3.84 -13.08
N GLN A 17 -5.04 4.76 -13.61
CA GLN A 17 -4.75 5.47 -14.85
C GLN A 17 -3.52 6.40 -14.76
N ASN A 18 -3.27 6.99 -13.59
CA ASN A 18 -2.04 7.77 -13.39
C ASN A 18 -0.82 6.88 -13.34
N ILE A 19 -0.92 5.74 -12.64
CA ILE A 19 0.16 4.75 -12.55
C ILE A 19 0.54 4.27 -13.96
N GLU A 20 -0.45 3.85 -14.75
CA GLU A 20 -0.24 3.40 -16.14
C GLU A 20 0.44 4.48 -17.00
N LYS A 21 -0.03 5.73 -16.93
CA LYS A 21 0.58 6.85 -17.67
C LYS A 21 2.03 7.10 -17.28
N ILE A 22 2.34 7.03 -15.98
CA ILE A 22 3.68 7.25 -15.47
C ILE A 22 4.61 6.11 -15.88
N LEU A 23 4.18 4.85 -15.73
CA LEU A 23 4.97 3.68 -16.15
C LEU A 23 5.26 3.73 -17.65
N ASN A 24 4.24 3.99 -18.47
CA ASN A 24 4.40 4.14 -19.92
C ASN A 24 5.36 5.28 -20.30
N TYR A 25 5.29 6.42 -19.60
CA TYR A 25 6.22 7.53 -19.82
C TYR A 25 7.67 7.16 -19.49
N LEU A 26 7.87 6.35 -18.44
CA LEU A 26 9.18 5.85 -18.02
C LEU A 26 9.66 4.64 -18.83
N GLY A 27 8.82 4.06 -19.68
CA GLY A 27 9.14 2.89 -20.50
C GLY A 27 8.95 1.54 -19.80
N TYR A 28 8.20 1.50 -18.71
CA TYR A 28 7.92 0.29 -17.92
C TYR A 28 6.51 -0.22 -18.17
N GLN A 29 6.33 -1.54 -18.15
CA GLN A 29 5.00 -2.17 -18.28
C GLN A 29 4.31 -2.29 -16.92
N GLU A 30 5.08 -2.59 -15.88
CA GLU A 30 4.58 -2.88 -14.54
C GLU A 30 5.42 -2.18 -13.47
N LEU A 31 4.82 -1.91 -12.32
CA LEU A 31 5.51 -1.29 -11.19
C LEU A 31 6.63 -2.18 -10.63
N ASP A 32 6.46 -3.50 -10.66
CA ASP A 32 7.46 -4.44 -10.16
C ASP A 32 8.74 -4.41 -11.01
N GLU A 33 8.61 -4.22 -12.33
CA GLU A 33 9.75 -4.06 -13.26
C GLU A 33 10.57 -2.83 -12.88
N LEU A 34 9.90 -1.70 -12.65
CA LEU A 34 10.54 -0.46 -12.18
C LEU A 34 11.28 -0.65 -10.84
N ILE A 35 10.68 -1.38 -9.90
CA ILE A 35 11.29 -1.63 -8.58
C ILE A 35 12.55 -2.50 -8.73
N GLU A 36 12.52 -3.52 -9.60
CA GLU A 36 13.66 -4.41 -9.82
C GLU A 36 14.87 -3.72 -10.45
N ASP A 37 14.63 -2.76 -11.34
CA ASP A 37 15.69 -1.95 -11.96
C ASP A 37 16.32 -0.95 -10.98
N ILE A 38 15.52 -0.39 -10.05
CA ILE A 38 15.98 0.67 -9.13
C ILE A 38 16.60 0.10 -7.86
N VAL A 39 16.06 -1.00 -7.32
CA VAL A 39 16.47 -1.54 -6.01
C VAL A 39 17.40 -2.74 -6.19
N PRO A 40 18.70 -2.64 -5.80
CA PRO A 40 19.62 -3.76 -5.88
C PRO A 40 19.12 -4.98 -5.10
N LYS A 41 19.22 -6.17 -5.73
CA LYS A 41 18.72 -7.44 -5.16
C LYS A 41 19.24 -7.76 -3.76
N GLY A 42 20.48 -7.34 -3.45
CA GLY A 42 21.09 -7.58 -2.14
C GLY A 42 20.45 -6.81 -0.98
N ILE A 43 19.65 -5.77 -1.25
CA ILE A 43 18.99 -4.95 -0.23
C ILE A 43 17.46 -4.93 -0.36
N LYS A 44 16.90 -5.49 -1.44
CA LYS A 44 15.45 -5.64 -1.60
C LYS A 44 14.94 -6.60 -0.53
N SER A 45 14.07 -6.11 0.36
CA SER A 45 13.44 -6.94 1.37
C SER A 45 12.30 -7.77 0.79
N GLU A 46 12.08 -8.96 1.33
CA GLU A 46 10.91 -9.78 1.01
C GLU A 46 9.63 -9.22 1.66
N LYS A 47 8.50 -9.89 1.42
CA LYS A 47 7.20 -9.53 1.99
C LYS A 47 7.30 -9.39 3.51
N LEU A 48 6.82 -8.27 4.05
CA LEU A 48 6.76 -8.04 5.48
C LEU A 48 5.83 -9.05 6.16
N ASN A 49 6.27 -9.58 7.31
CA ASN A 49 5.46 -10.46 8.16
C ASN A 49 4.46 -9.63 8.97
N LEU A 50 3.39 -9.19 8.33
CA LEU A 50 2.32 -8.37 8.90
C LEU A 50 0.97 -9.08 8.77
N HIS A 51 0.05 -8.78 9.68
CA HIS A 51 -1.35 -9.17 9.56
C HIS A 51 -1.99 -8.48 8.35
N ASP A 52 -3.10 -9.03 7.86
CA ASP A 52 -3.86 -8.42 6.78
C ASP A 52 -4.28 -6.98 7.11
N GLY A 53 -4.29 -6.13 6.08
CA GLY A 53 -4.81 -4.77 6.19
C GLY A 53 -6.25 -4.76 6.74
N THR A 54 -6.49 -3.85 7.68
CA THR A 54 -7.80 -3.64 8.31
C THR A 54 -8.50 -2.42 7.72
N THR A 55 -9.82 -2.32 7.90
CA THR A 55 -10.55 -1.09 7.52
C THR A 55 -10.24 0.04 8.50
N GLU A 56 -10.36 1.30 8.09
CA GLU A 56 -10.14 2.42 9.03
C GLU A 56 -11.09 2.38 10.22
N THR A 57 -12.32 1.90 10.01
CA THR A 57 -13.31 1.77 11.09
C THR A 57 -12.87 0.73 12.11
N GLN A 58 -12.37 -0.42 11.65
CA GLN A 58 -11.84 -1.46 12.54
C GLN A 58 -10.58 -0.99 13.27
N ALA A 59 -9.64 -0.33 12.57
CA ALA A 59 -8.46 0.25 13.20
C ALA A 59 -8.84 1.27 14.30
N LEU A 60 -9.83 2.13 14.04
CA LEU A 60 -10.29 3.10 15.03
C LEU A 60 -10.91 2.42 16.27
N GLU A 61 -11.75 1.40 16.08
CA GLU A 61 -12.37 0.66 17.18
C GLU A 61 -11.33 -0.12 18.00
N GLU A 62 -10.33 -0.71 17.35
CA GLU A 62 -9.21 -1.37 18.03
C GLU A 62 -8.41 -0.37 18.88
N LEU A 63 -8.10 0.81 18.32
CA LEU A 63 -7.41 1.87 19.05
C LEU A 63 -8.21 2.33 20.27
N LYS A 64 -9.51 2.60 20.12
CA LYS A 64 -10.38 2.98 21.25
C LYS A 64 -10.40 1.90 22.33
N THR A 65 -10.51 0.63 21.93
CA THR A 65 -10.55 -0.51 22.86
C THR A 65 -9.23 -0.61 23.63
N ASN A 66 -8.09 -0.44 22.95
CA ASN A 66 -6.77 -0.53 23.58
C ASN A 66 -6.47 0.68 24.47
N ILE A 67 -6.95 1.88 24.12
CA ILE A 67 -6.85 3.08 24.96
C ILE A 67 -7.76 2.95 26.19
N ALA A 68 -8.98 2.43 26.06
CA ALA A 68 -9.92 2.25 27.17
C ALA A 68 -9.52 1.14 28.17
N ARG A 69 -8.59 0.26 27.79
CA ARG A 69 -7.99 -0.76 28.65
C ARG A 69 -6.79 -0.25 29.47
N LYS A 70 -6.37 1.00 29.24
CA LYS A 70 -5.22 1.63 29.90
C LYS A 70 -5.69 2.62 30.94
#